data_AF-A0A509LHC3-F1
#
_entry.id   AF-A0A509LHC3-F1
#
_cell.length_a   1.000
_cell.length_b   1.000
_cell.length_c   1.000
_cell.angle_alpha   90.00
_cell.angle_beta   90.00
_cell.angle_gamma   90.00
#
_symmetry.space_group_name_H-M   'P 1'
#
loop_
_entity.id
_entity.type
_entity.pdbx_description
1 polymer ?
#
loop_
_entity_poly.entity_id
_entity_poly.type
_entity_poly.pdbx_seq_one_letter_code
_entity_poly.pdbx_strand_id
1 'polypeptide(L)' 'MNQSTAHDQLSRRQFLKYGAVLSASIAGPIFYAGCAVDPVTGKKQIMMVSQDQEIGIDKQQSPFQFSTDYGI' A
#
# COMPACT_ATOMS: atom_id res chain seq x y z
N MET A 1 34.51 33.56 2.52
CA MET A 1 33.49 33.13 3.50
C MET A 1 32.67 34.33 3.90
N ASN A 2 31.37 34.37 3.55
CA ASN A 2 30.40 35.26 4.19
C ASN A 2 29.10 34.48 4.34
N GLN A 3 28.95 33.88 5.51
CA GLN A 3 27.74 33.24 6.00
C GLN A 3 26.76 34.35 6.39
N SER A 4 25.63 34.47 5.69
CA SER A 4 24.50 35.30 6.12
C SER A 4 23.35 34.38 6.51
N THR A 5 23.32 34.03 7.79
CA THR A 5 22.26 33.25 8.43
C THR A 5 21.20 34.19 9.00
N ALA A 6 20.06 34.33 8.32
CA ALA A 6 18.86 34.97 8.88
C ALA A 6 17.59 34.51 8.12
N HIS A 7 17.02 33.38 8.57
CA HIS A 7 15.64 32.91 8.37
C HIS A 7 14.95 33.28 7.04
N ASP A 8 15.09 32.42 6.03
CA ASP A 8 14.14 32.34 4.92
C ASP A 8 12.82 31.78 5.49
N GLN A 9 11.95 32.65 5.99
CA GLN A 9 10.69 32.25 6.62
C GLN A 9 9.85 31.49 5.59
N LEU A 10 9.62 30.19 5.82
CA LEU A 10 8.74 29.38 5.00
C LEU A 10 7.37 30.06 4.89
N SER A 11 7.00 30.47 3.68
CA SER A 11 5.63 30.94 3.45
C SER A 11 4.65 29.80 3.76
N ARG A 12 3.44 30.14 4.23
CA ARG A 12 2.38 29.15 4.51
C ARG A 12 2.19 28.16 3.34
N ARG A 13 2.31 28.64 2.10
CA ARG A 13 2.17 27.82 0.89
C ARG A 13 3.35 26.86 0.70
N GLN A 14 4.58 27.29 0.97
CA GLN A 14 5.75 26.42 0.92
C GLN A 14 5.69 25.34 2.00
N PHE A 15 5.29 25.70 3.22
CA PHE A 15 5.07 24.74 4.30
C PHE A 15 4.04 23.68 3.91
N LEU A 16 2.87 24.08 3.39
CA LEU A 16 1.84 23.13 2.94
C LEU A 16 2.32 22.24 1.79
N LYS A 17 3.07 22.80 0.82
CA LYS A 17 3.64 22.02 -0.28
C LYS A 17 4.63 20.96 0.21
N TYR A 18 5.58 21.35 1.05
CA TYR A 18 6.58 20.41 1.59
C TYR A 18 5.94 19.38 2.50
N GLY A 19 4.98 19.77 3.34
CA GLY A 19 4.20 18.84 4.17
C GLY A 19 3.43 17.82 3.34
N ALA A 20 2.78 18.25 2.25
CA ALA A 20 2.05 17.35 1.35
C ALA A 20 2.98 16.40 0.58
N VAL A 21 4.14 16.86 0.12
CA VAL A 21 5.14 16.01 -0.54
C VAL A 21 5.70 14.98 0.44
N LEU A 22 6.04 15.39 1.66
CA LEU A 22 6.52 14.51 2.72
C LEU A 22 5.49 13.43 3.07
N SER A 23 4.23 13.81 3.29
CA SER A 23 3.17 12.84 3.62
C SER A 23 2.92 11.87 2.46
N ALA A 24 2.90 12.36 1.22
CA ALA A 24 2.76 11.51 0.05
C ALA A 24 3.95 10.57 -0.15
N SER A 25 5.18 10.98 0.16
CA SER A 25 6.36 10.11 0.06
C SER A 25 6.38 8.98 1.09
N ILE A 26 5.76 9.18 2.27
CA ILE A 26 5.67 8.16 3.32
C ILE A 26 4.48 7.23 3.07
N ALA A 27 3.31 7.78 2.74
CA ALA A 27 2.09 7.01 2.53
C ALA A 27 1.96 6.41 1.11
N GLY A 28 2.56 7.04 0.11
CA GLY A 28 2.49 6.61 -1.29
C GLY A 28 2.96 5.17 -1.52
N PRO A 29 4.12 4.73 -0.99
CA PRO A 29 4.60 3.36 -1.15
C PRO A 29 3.63 2.30 -0.62
N ILE A 30 2.82 2.61 0.40
CA ILE A 30 1.81 1.68 0.94
C ILE A 30 0.77 1.35 -0.12
N PHE A 31 0.35 2.34 -0.93
CA PHE A 31 -0.59 2.13 -2.03
C PHE A 31 0.03 1.39 -3.21
N TYR A 32 1.34 1.55 -3.45
CA TYR A 32 2.04 0.82 -4.52
C TYR A 32 2.38 -0.63 -4.14
N ALA A 33 2.58 -0.93 -2.86
CA ALA A 33 2.84 -2.29 -2.37
C ALA A 33 1.65 -3.25 -2.59
N GLY A 34 0.43 -2.71 -2.78
CA GLY A 34 -0.74 -3.50 -3.19
C GLY A 34 -0.76 -3.90 -4.67
N CYS A 35 0.21 -3.48 -5.49
CA CYS A 35 0.26 -3.84 -6.91
C CYS A 35 0.96 -5.20 -7.09
N ALA A 36 0.18 -6.28 -7.05
CA ALA A 36 0.67 -7.64 -7.30
C ALA A 36 0.20 -8.16 -8.66
N VAL A 37 0.84 -9.22 -9.14
CA VAL A 37 0.39 -9.91 -10.37
C VAL A 37 -0.80 -10.79 -9.99
N ASP A 38 -1.95 -10.53 -10.62
CA ASP A 38 -3.11 -11.41 -10.52
C ASP A 38 -2.73 -12.81 -11.05
N PRO A 39 -2.85 -13.87 -10.24
CA PRO A 39 -2.42 -15.22 -10.62
C PRO A 39 -3.31 -15.86 -11.69
N VAL A 40 -4.54 -15.36 -11.90
CA VAL A 40 -5.49 -15.87 -12.90
C VAL A 40 -5.24 -15.23 -14.26
N THR A 41 -4.99 -13.92 -14.29
CA THR A 41 -4.85 -13.16 -15.54
C THR A 41 -3.42 -12.81 -15.93
N GLY A 42 -2.46 -12.94 -15.01
CA GLY A 42 -1.07 -12.55 -15.19
C GLY A 42 -0.83 -11.03 -15.26
N LYS A 43 -1.85 -10.21 -14.99
CA LYS A 43 -1.77 -8.75 -15.08
C LYS A 43 -1.47 -8.13 -13.72
N LYS A 44 -0.69 -7.05 -13.69
CA LYS A 44 -0.48 -6.25 -12.48
C LYS A 44 -1.77 -5.54 -12.10
N GLN A 45 -2.30 -5.81 -10.92
CA GLN A 45 -3.55 -5.26 -10.40
C GLN A 45 -3.41 -4.92 -8.92
N ILE A 46 -4.28 -4.02 -8.43
CA ILE A 46 -4.31 -3.67 -7.01
C ILE A 46 -5.00 -4.82 -6.26
N MET A 47 -4.21 -5.57 -5.48
CA MET A 47 -4.69 -6.59 -4.57
C MET A 47 -4.96 -5.94 -3.21
N MET A 48 -6.21 -6.05 -2.75
CA MET A 48 -6.66 -5.46 -1.48
C MET A 48 -6.32 -6.33 -0.25
N VAL A 49 -5.71 -7.50 -0.47
CA VAL A 49 -5.39 -8.49 0.55
C VAL A 49 -3.90 -8.81 0.43
N SER A 50 -3.18 -8.82 1.55
CA SER A 50 -1.79 -9.27 1.60
C SER A 50 -1.71 -10.80 1.62
N GLN A 51 -0.55 -11.38 1.29
CA GLN A 51 -0.33 -12.83 1.34
C GLN A 51 -0.64 -13.42 2.73
N ASP A 52 -0.23 -12.75 3.81
CA ASP A 52 -0.49 -13.24 5.16
C ASP A 52 -1.98 -13.20 5.51
N GLN A 53 -2.70 -12.17 5.04
CA GLN A 53 -4.16 -12.12 5.19
C GLN A 53 -4.84 -13.21 4.35
N GLU A 54 -4.38 -13.45 3.13
CA GLU A 54 -4.88 -14.52 2.27
C GLU A 54 -4.73 -15.89 2.96
N ILE A 55 -3.53 -16.21 3.47
CA ILE A 55 -3.27 -17.44 4.22
C ILE A 55 -4.15 -17.53 5.48
N GLY A 56 -4.34 -16.42 6.18
CA GLY A 56 -5.19 -16.37 7.37
C GLY A 56 -6.66 -16.61 7.07
N ILE A 57 -7.16 -16.07 5.96
CA ILE A 57 -8.54 -16.27 5.49
C ILE A 57 -8.72 -17.71 5.03
N ASP A 58 -7.79 -18.25 4.25
CA ASP A 58 -7.84 -19.64 3.77
C ASP A 58 -7.88 -20.64 4.93
N LYS A 59 -7.06 -20.44 5.97
CA LYS A 59 -7.12 -21.26 7.20
C LYS A 59 -8.48 -21.23 7.89
N GLN A 60 -9.19 -20.10 7.85
CA GLN A 60 -10.52 -19.96 8.47
C GLN A 60 -11.62 -20.58 7.61
N GLN A 61 -11.50 -20.51 6.28
CA GLN A 61 -12.54 -20.96 5.36
C GLN A 61 -12.37 -22.40 4.89
N SER A 62 -11.14 -22.93 4.86
CA SER A 62 -10.83 -24.30 4.43
C SER A 62 -11.65 -25.40 5.12
N PRO A 63 -12.05 -25.32 6.41
CA PRO A 63 -12.89 -26.35 7.03
C PRO A 63 -14.31 -26.44 6.45
N PHE A 64 -14.77 -25.41 5.74
CA PHE A 64 -16.12 -25.34 5.13
C PHE A 64 -16.08 -25.50 3.61
N GLN A 65 -14.89 -25.46 2.99
CA GLN A 65 -14.71 -25.64 1.55
C GLN A 65 -14.76 -27.13 1.17
N PHE A 66 -15.93 -27.75 1.37
CA PHE A 66 -16.21 -29.08 0.84
C PHE A 66 -16.54 -28.95 -0.64
N SER A 67 -15.78 -29.63 -1.50
CA SER A 67 -16.07 -29.72 -2.92
C SER A 67 -17.33 -30.58 -3.14
N THR A 68 -18.37 -29.99 -3.71
CA THR A 68 -19.62 -30.71 -4.03
C THR A 68 -19.38 -31.86 -5.03
N ASP A 69 -18.34 -31.78 -5.84
CA ASP A 69 -17.92 -32.82 -6.80
C ASP A 69 -17.37 -34.10 -6.15
N TYR A 70 -16.94 -34.02 -4.88
CA TYR A 70 -16.46 -35.17 -4.11
C TYR A 70 -17.44 -35.59 -3.01
N GLY A 71 -18.72 -35.21 -3.15
CA GLY A 71 -19.78 -35.66 -2.25
C GLY A 71 -19.81 -37.19 -2.12
N ILE A 72 -20.04 -37.65 -0.88
CA ILE A 72 -20.20 -39.06 -0.49
C ILE A 72 -21.23 -39.83 -1.31
#